data_AF-A0A450XH10-F1
#
_entry.id   AF-A0A450XH10-F1
#
_cell.length_a   1.000
_cell.length_b   1.000
_cell.length_c   1.000
_cell.angle_alpha   90.00
_cell.angle_beta   90.00
_cell.angle_gamma   90.00
#
_symmetry.space_group_name_H-M   'P 1'
#
loop_
_entity.id
_entity.type
_entity.pdbx_description
1 polymer ?
#
loop_
_entity_poly.entity_id
_entity_poly.type
_entity_poly.pdbx_seq_one_letter_code
_entity_poly.pdbx_strand_id
1 'polypeptide(L)'
;MAEKEPNILTLDEIEEIEKLTLRWVFQAVKDFGMEAQEVFLRSPDNVKDIAEDITRELLDRLSGFNVRQRIYGTVDYKKARYIILPEQVIRQALFIDSKAEKENRSATIQMSQTSMWIKQRRAGYEINEKGSLPEISTYEDKNYLTTTCLVHFMYADDNAGKHHLREVTIAGIPNGRLQDRYNPTADDGFWLVGRNAPTLDEDFRVRISFDRLKSKAAWRIQTLSYDEANQKYQGSWLS
;
A
#
# COMPACT_ATOMS: atom_id res chain seq x y z
N MET A 1 18.08 -24.44 1.81
CA MET A 1 17.68 -23.06 1.49
C MET A 1 18.07 -22.21 2.67
N ALA A 2 18.96 -21.24 2.49
CA ALA A 2 19.42 -20.40 3.60
C ALA A 2 18.35 -19.35 3.90
N GLU A 3 17.99 -19.21 5.18
CA GLU A 3 17.16 -18.11 5.63
C GLU A 3 18.05 -16.89 5.84
N LYS A 4 17.73 -15.77 5.17
CA LYS A 4 18.48 -14.53 5.32
C LYS A 4 17.73 -13.59 6.25
N GLU A 5 18.44 -13.09 7.25
CA GLU A 5 17.90 -12.11 8.20
C GLU A 5 17.57 -10.79 7.48
N PRO A 6 16.35 -10.24 7.64
CA PRO A 6 15.96 -8.96 7.05
C PRO A 6 16.90 -7.79 7.36
N ASN A 7 17.57 -7.82 8.51
CA ASN A 7 18.46 -6.76 8.95
C ASN A 7 19.71 -6.57 8.09
N ILE A 8 20.16 -7.62 7.38
CA ILE A 8 21.38 -7.61 6.56
C ILE A 8 21.09 -7.55 5.06
N LEU A 9 19.82 -7.32 4.68
CA LEU A 9 19.46 -7.10 3.28
C LEU A 9 20.06 -5.79 2.78
N THR A 10 20.58 -5.85 1.55
CA THR A 10 20.97 -4.65 0.82
C THR A 10 19.73 -3.85 0.41
N LEU A 11 19.91 -2.58 0.05
CA LEU A 11 18.80 -1.73 -0.41
C LEU A 11 18.13 -2.29 -1.68
N ASP A 12 18.92 -2.84 -2.60
CA ASP A 12 18.40 -3.44 -3.84
C ASP A 12 17.58 -4.70 -3.55
N GLU A 13 18.03 -5.54 -2.60
CA GLU A 13 17.25 -6.71 -2.18
C GLU A 13 15.91 -6.32 -1.55
N ILE A 14 15.89 -5.30 -0.70
CA ILE A 14 14.64 -4.77 -0.13
C ILE A 14 13.70 -4.32 -1.25
N GLU A 15 14.23 -3.59 -2.22
CA GLU A 15 13.46 -3.06 -3.33
C GLU A 15 12.87 -4.17 -4.22
N GLU A 16 13.64 -5.21 -4.53
CA GLU A 16 13.16 -6.38 -5.29
C GLU A 16 12.09 -7.17 -4.52
N ILE A 17 12.21 -7.30 -3.19
CA ILE A 17 11.21 -7.97 -2.36
C ILE A 17 9.90 -7.17 -2.31
N GLU A 18 9.98 -5.84 -2.20
CA GLU A 18 8.81 -4.95 -2.29
C GLU A 18 8.15 -5.03 -3.66
N LYS A 19 8.95 -5.06 -4.74
CA LYS A 19 8.47 -5.20 -6.11
C LYS A 19 7.75 -6.53 -6.34
N LEU A 20 8.35 -7.63 -5.89
CA LEU A 20 7.74 -8.96 -5.93
C LEU A 20 6.42 -8.99 -5.14
N THR A 21 6.41 -8.37 -3.95
CA THR A 21 5.21 -8.26 -3.11
C THR A 21 4.10 -7.50 -3.82
N LEU A 22 4.42 -6.35 -4.42
CA LEU A 22 3.44 -5.56 -5.16
C LEU A 22 2.95 -6.30 -6.41
N ARG A 23 3.81 -7.06 -7.09
CA ARG A 23 3.43 -7.92 -8.22
C ARG A 23 2.42 -8.98 -7.84
N TRP A 24 2.55 -9.56 -6.65
CA TRP A 24 1.60 -10.51 -6.07
C TRP A 24 0.25 -9.86 -5.76
N VAL A 25 0.25 -8.69 -5.10
CA VAL A 25 -0.98 -7.93 -4.82
C VAL A 25 -1.67 -7.54 -6.13
N PHE A 26 -0.92 -7.06 -7.12
CA PHE A 26 -1.46 -6.76 -8.45
C PHE A 26 -2.09 -7.99 -9.11
N GLN A 27 -1.45 -9.16 -9.00
CA GLN A 27 -2.03 -10.39 -9.52
C GLN A 27 -3.34 -10.75 -8.80
N ALA A 28 -3.38 -10.62 -7.47
CA ALA A 28 -4.58 -10.90 -6.69
C ALA A 28 -5.76 -9.96 -7.08
N VAL A 29 -5.50 -8.66 -7.22
CA VAL A 29 -6.51 -7.69 -7.68
C VAL A 29 -6.96 -8.02 -9.11
N LYS A 30 -6.03 -8.42 -9.99
CA LYS A 30 -6.34 -8.82 -11.36
C LYS A 30 -7.20 -10.08 -11.41
N ASP A 31 -6.88 -11.10 -10.62
CA ASP A 31 -7.62 -12.36 -10.59
C ASP A 31 -9.01 -12.18 -9.96
N PHE A 32 -9.16 -11.26 -9.01
CA PHE A 32 -10.46 -10.84 -8.47
C PHE A 32 -11.30 -10.11 -9.54
N GLY A 33 -10.65 -9.35 -10.43
CA GLY A 33 -11.22 -8.89 -11.69
C GLY A 33 -12.52 -8.11 -11.51
N MET A 34 -13.57 -8.53 -12.24
CA MET A 34 -14.89 -7.88 -12.23
C MET A 34 -15.67 -8.09 -10.93
N GLU A 35 -15.31 -9.08 -10.10
CA GLU A 35 -15.99 -9.32 -8.82
C GLU A 35 -15.90 -8.08 -7.91
N ALA A 36 -14.78 -7.33 -7.93
CA ALA A 36 -14.65 -6.09 -7.17
C ALA A 36 -15.70 -5.05 -7.59
N GLN A 37 -15.93 -4.90 -8.90
CA GLN A 37 -16.95 -3.97 -9.39
C GLN A 37 -18.35 -4.41 -8.96
N GLU A 38 -18.66 -5.71 -9.03
CA GLU A 38 -19.95 -6.25 -8.63
C GLU A 38 -20.22 -6.02 -7.14
N VAL A 39 -19.22 -6.22 -6.28
CA VAL A 39 -19.33 -5.96 -4.84
C VAL A 39 -19.55 -4.47 -4.56
N PHE A 40 -18.78 -3.57 -5.19
CA PHE A 40 -18.99 -2.13 -5.06
C PHE A 40 -20.39 -1.69 -5.49
N LEU A 41 -20.90 -2.26 -6.59
CA LEU A 41 -22.20 -1.88 -7.15
C LEU A 41 -23.39 -2.39 -6.32
N ARG A 42 -23.24 -3.56 -5.68
CA ARG A 42 -24.34 -4.27 -5.00
C ARG A 42 -24.34 -4.15 -3.49
N SER A 43 -23.19 -3.92 -2.87
CA SER A 43 -23.12 -3.84 -1.41
C SER A 43 -23.86 -2.58 -0.91
N PRO A 44 -24.68 -2.71 0.14
CA PRO A 44 -25.31 -1.56 0.81
C PRO A 44 -24.38 -0.90 1.84
N ASP A 45 -23.20 -1.47 2.09
CA ASP A 45 -22.29 -1.02 3.14
C ASP A 45 -21.57 0.27 2.76
N ASN A 46 -20.90 0.89 3.73
CA ASN A 46 -20.05 2.04 3.43
C ASN A 46 -18.87 1.60 2.55
N VAL A 47 -18.52 2.42 1.55
CA VAL A 47 -17.37 2.21 0.66
C VAL A 47 -16.06 1.87 1.37
N LYS A 48 -15.85 2.37 2.60
CA LYS A 48 -14.68 2.03 3.41
C LYS A 48 -14.69 0.55 3.78
N ASP A 49 -15.81 0.05 4.29
CA ASP A 49 -15.97 -1.34 4.73
C ASP A 49 -15.93 -2.27 3.50
N ILE A 50 -16.53 -1.85 2.38
CA ILE A 50 -16.45 -2.55 1.09
C ILE A 50 -14.99 -2.72 0.63
N ALA A 51 -14.19 -1.65 0.67
CA ALA A 51 -12.78 -1.69 0.27
C ALA A 51 -11.95 -2.61 1.18
N GLU A 52 -12.21 -2.58 2.49
CA GLU A 52 -11.55 -3.46 3.46
C GLU A 52 -11.88 -4.93 3.21
N ASP A 53 -13.15 -5.25 2.99
CA ASP A 53 -13.61 -6.63 2.77
C ASP A 53 -13.09 -7.20 1.45
N ILE A 54 -13.15 -6.43 0.34
CA ILE A 54 -12.54 -6.84 -0.94
C ILE A 54 -11.03 -7.06 -0.76
N THR A 55 -10.34 -6.17 -0.04
CA THR A 55 -8.89 -6.31 0.22
C THR A 55 -8.57 -7.55 1.03
N ARG A 56 -9.41 -7.92 2.01
CA ARG A 56 -9.23 -9.15 2.77
C ARG A 56 -9.45 -10.37 1.89
N GLU A 57 -10.55 -10.39 1.12
CA GLU A 57 -10.92 -11.52 0.28
C GLU A 57 -9.90 -11.77 -0.84
N LEU A 58 -9.43 -10.73 -1.53
CA LEU A 58 -8.44 -10.88 -2.59
C LEU A 58 -7.11 -11.46 -2.06
N LEU A 59 -6.70 -11.06 -0.86
CA LEU A 59 -5.44 -11.51 -0.26
C LEU A 59 -5.55 -12.88 0.39
N ASP A 60 -6.72 -13.26 0.89
CA ASP A 60 -6.96 -14.61 1.41
C ASP A 60 -7.04 -15.64 0.28
N ARG A 61 -7.53 -15.25 -0.91
CA ARG A 61 -7.46 -16.10 -2.12
C ARG A 61 -6.01 -16.29 -2.61
N LEU A 62 -5.15 -15.29 -2.42
CA LEU A 62 -3.73 -15.39 -2.76
C LEU A 62 -2.96 -16.18 -1.68
N SER A 63 -3.09 -17.51 -1.73
CA SER A 63 -2.38 -18.42 -0.83
C SER A 63 -0.86 -18.22 -0.89
N GLY A 64 -0.27 -17.76 0.22
CA GLY A 64 1.18 -17.56 0.37
C GLY A 64 1.79 -18.45 1.44
N PHE A 65 3.11 -18.35 1.61
CA PHE A 65 3.85 -19.08 2.64
C PHE A 65 3.72 -18.39 4.01
N ASN A 66 2.52 -18.46 4.59
CA ASN A 66 2.18 -17.78 5.84
C ASN A 66 2.92 -18.37 7.05
N VAL A 67 3.40 -17.51 7.94
CA VAL A 67 3.99 -17.88 9.22
C VAL A 67 2.91 -17.85 10.29
N ARG A 68 2.95 -18.77 11.26
CA ARG A 68 2.09 -18.77 12.45
C ARG A 68 2.52 -17.71 13.47
N GLN A 69 2.83 -16.49 13.01
CA GLN A 69 3.15 -15.33 13.84
C GLN A 69 2.04 -14.30 13.69
N ARG A 70 1.49 -13.84 14.82
CA ARG A 70 0.53 -12.74 14.80
C ARG A 70 1.28 -11.42 14.68
N ILE A 71 0.85 -10.59 13.72
CA ILE A 71 1.31 -9.21 13.56
C ILE A 71 0.25 -8.30 14.19
N TYR A 72 0.71 -7.29 14.91
CA TYR A 72 -0.13 -6.27 15.53
C TYR A 72 -0.02 -4.95 14.77
N GLY A 73 -1.07 -4.14 14.78
CA GLY A 73 -1.15 -2.86 14.09
C GLY A 73 -2.57 -2.51 13.69
N THR A 74 -2.82 -1.25 13.32
CA THR A 74 -4.16 -0.73 12.97
C THR A 74 -4.52 -0.90 11.50
N VAL A 75 -3.60 -1.42 10.68
CA VAL A 75 -3.80 -1.63 9.23
C VAL A 75 -4.82 -2.75 8.97
N ASP A 76 -5.64 -2.55 7.93
CA ASP A 76 -6.77 -3.40 7.52
C ASP A 76 -6.37 -4.87 7.32
N TYR A 77 -5.32 -5.11 6.53
CA TYR A 77 -4.76 -6.43 6.32
C TYR A 77 -3.31 -6.50 6.77
N LYS A 78 -2.97 -7.55 7.50
CA LYS A 78 -1.61 -7.79 8.00
C LYS A 78 -1.29 -9.27 8.09
N LYS A 79 -0.09 -9.65 7.65
CA LYS A 79 0.33 -11.06 7.64
C LYS A 79 1.83 -11.22 7.78
N ALA A 80 2.24 -12.12 8.67
CA ALA A 80 3.60 -12.63 8.69
C ALA A 80 3.72 -13.75 7.65
N ARG A 81 4.71 -13.67 6.77
CA ARG A 81 4.92 -14.65 5.71
C ARG A 81 6.39 -14.80 5.33
N TYR A 82 6.68 -15.87 4.61
CA TYR A 82 7.95 -16.06 3.92
C TYR A 82 7.85 -15.55 2.49
N ILE A 83 8.90 -14.84 2.06
CA ILE A 83 9.22 -14.60 0.66
C ILE A 83 10.25 -15.64 0.25
N ILE A 84 9.88 -16.46 -0.75
CA ILE A 84 10.75 -17.51 -1.28
C ILE A 84 11.41 -16.97 -2.55
N LEU A 85 12.72 -16.80 -2.51
CA LEU A 85 13.56 -16.44 -3.65
C LEU A 85 14.43 -17.65 -4.03
N PRO A 86 15.01 -17.71 -5.24
CA PRO A 86 15.79 -18.86 -5.69
C PRO A 86 16.88 -19.29 -4.70
N GLU A 87 17.60 -18.33 -4.13
CA GLU A 87 18.76 -18.60 -3.26
C GLU A 87 18.46 -18.44 -1.77
N GLN A 88 17.33 -17.85 -1.41
CA GLN A 88 17.07 -17.43 -0.02
C GLN A 88 15.59 -17.38 0.35
N VAL A 89 15.35 -17.53 1.65
CA VAL A 89 14.04 -17.28 2.27
C VAL A 89 14.14 -16.09 3.20
N ILE A 90 13.14 -15.22 3.15
CA ILE A 90 13.11 -13.99 3.93
C ILE A 90 11.77 -13.92 4.66
N ARG A 91 11.78 -13.50 5.92
CA ARG A 91 10.56 -13.19 6.66
C ARG A 91 10.07 -11.78 6.34
N GLN A 92 8.78 -11.66 6.07
CA GLN A 92 8.12 -10.39 5.79
C GLN A 92 6.94 -10.17 6.72
N ALA A 93 6.83 -8.93 7.20
CA ALA A 93 5.66 -8.38 7.86
C ALA A 93 4.93 -7.53 6.80
N LEU A 94 3.92 -8.12 6.18
CA LEU A 94 3.11 -7.45 5.16
C LEU A 94 2.00 -6.65 5.82
N PHE A 95 1.88 -5.38 5.45
CA PHE A 95 0.79 -4.48 5.82
C PHE A 95 0.13 -3.97 4.55
N ILE A 96 -1.18 -4.17 4.41
CA ILE A 96 -1.96 -3.65 3.28
C ILE A 96 -3.14 -2.88 3.82
N ASP A 97 -3.17 -1.60 3.49
CA ASP A 97 -4.25 -0.70 3.83
C ASP A 97 -5.14 -0.47 2.62
N SER A 98 -6.44 -0.37 2.84
CA SER A 98 -7.43 -0.12 1.80
C SER A 98 -7.99 1.30 1.91
N LYS A 99 -8.28 1.92 0.77
CA LYS A 99 -8.87 3.25 0.70
C LYS A 99 -9.95 3.26 -0.37
N ALA A 100 -11.09 3.85 -0.07
CA ALA A 100 -12.11 4.17 -1.07
C ALA A 100 -12.26 5.69 -1.17
N GLU A 101 -11.99 6.26 -2.33
CA GLU A 101 -12.07 7.71 -2.54
C GLU A 101 -12.63 8.02 -3.95
N LYS A 102 -13.14 9.25 -4.15
CA LYS A 102 -13.65 9.71 -5.46
C LYS A 102 -12.57 10.27 -6.39
N GLU A 103 -11.34 10.43 -5.88
CA GLU A 103 -10.18 10.94 -6.61
C GLU A 103 -9.06 9.91 -6.59
N ASN A 104 -8.27 9.81 -7.67
CA ASN A 104 -7.18 8.85 -7.82
C ASN A 104 -5.78 9.48 -7.90
N ARG A 105 -5.61 10.74 -7.50
CA ARG A 105 -4.30 11.44 -7.62
C ARG A 105 -3.36 11.15 -6.45
N SER A 106 -3.93 10.73 -5.33
CA SER A 106 -3.23 10.57 -4.07
C SER A 106 -4.05 9.75 -3.11
N ALA A 107 -3.43 9.29 -2.03
CA ALA A 107 -4.15 8.77 -0.88
C ALA A 107 -3.63 9.37 0.43
N THR A 108 -4.52 9.54 1.40
CA THR A 108 -4.12 9.93 2.76
C THR A 108 -3.66 8.71 3.54
N ILE A 109 -2.52 8.81 4.21
CA ILE A 109 -2.02 7.80 5.14
C ILE A 109 -1.78 8.39 6.53
N GLN A 110 -1.88 7.52 7.54
CA GLN A 110 -1.50 7.81 8.92
C GLN A 110 -0.03 7.49 9.17
N MET A 111 0.57 8.07 10.21
CA MET A 111 1.96 7.78 10.60
C MET A 111 2.18 6.30 10.92
N SER A 112 1.14 5.60 11.39
CA SER A 112 1.12 4.15 11.65
C SER A 112 1.14 3.27 10.40
N GLN A 113 1.20 3.87 9.21
CA GLN A 113 1.17 3.16 7.93
C GLN A 113 2.46 3.35 7.13
N THR A 114 3.50 3.97 7.69
CA THR A 114 4.81 4.08 7.02
C THR A 114 5.95 3.95 8.01
N SER A 115 7.07 3.40 7.54
CA SER A 115 8.35 3.39 8.26
C SER A 115 9.31 4.49 7.79
N MET A 116 8.93 5.24 6.77
CA MET A 116 9.73 6.36 6.25
C MET A 116 9.62 7.60 7.13
N TRP A 117 10.63 8.45 7.03
CA TRP A 117 10.53 9.85 7.41
C TRP A 117 9.76 10.62 6.35
N ILE A 118 8.89 11.51 6.81
CA ILE A 118 8.15 12.45 6.00
C ILE A 118 8.92 13.76 6.00
N LYS A 119 9.75 13.94 4.97
CA LYS A 119 10.44 15.20 4.69
C LYS A 119 9.64 15.96 3.63
N GLN A 120 9.03 17.09 4.00
CA GLN A 120 8.29 17.93 3.06
C GLN A 120 8.29 19.40 3.49
N ARG A 121 8.07 20.34 2.55
CA ARG A 121 7.76 21.75 2.89
C ARG A 121 6.27 21.96 3.05
N ARG A 122 5.86 22.60 4.16
CA ARG A 122 4.48 23.05 4.42
C ARG A 122 4.49 24.50 4.87
N ALA A 123 3.77 25.37 4.15
CA ALA A 123 3.67 26.79 4.45
C ALA A 123 5.05 27.49 4.65
N GLY A 124 6.05 27.08 3.87
CA GLY A 124 7.42 27.61 3.95
C GLY A 124 8.34 26.93 4.96
N TYR A 125 7.82 26.08 5.85
CA TYR A 125 8.61 25.35 6.85
C TYR A 125 8.89 23.91 6.43
N GLU A 126 10.06 23.40 6.79
CA GLU A 126 10.37 21.98 6.63
C GLU A 126 9.72 21.18 7.76
N ILE A 127 9.00 20.14 7.37
CA ILE A 127 8.49 19.10 8.24
C ILE A 127 9.39 17.89 8.08
N ASN A 128 9.76 17.28 9.20
CA ASN A 128 10.58 16.07 9.26
C ASN A 128 10.06 15.16 10.37
N GLU A 129 9.03 14.37 10.04
CA GLU A 129 8.32 13.51 11.00
C GLU A 129 8.55 12.04 10.69
N LYS A 130 8.88 11.22 11.69
CA LYS A 130 9.14 9.79 11.48
C LYS A 130 7.83 8.98 11.53
N GLY A 131 7.61 8.15 10.53
CA GLY A 131 6.60 7.09 10.55
C GLY A 131 6.76 6.17 11.77
N SER A 132 5.66 5.63 12.28
CA SER A 132 5.67 4.80 13.48
C SER A 132 5.79 3.30 13.20
N LEU A 133 5.69 2.86 11.94
CA LEU A 133 6.06 1.48 11.61
C LEU A 133 7.58 1.32 11.68
N PRO A 134 8.08 0.21 12.23
CA PRO A 134 9.50 -0.08 12.18
C PRO A 134 9.91 -0.49 10.77
N GLU A 135 11.14 -0.15 10.36
CA GLU A 135 11.72 -0.61 9.10
C GLU A 135 11.83 -2.15 9.05
N ILE A 136 12.18 -2.73 10.20
CA ILE A 136 12.23 -4.17 10.43
C ILE A 136 11.40 -4.45 11.67
N SER A 137 10.32 -5.22 11.52
CA SER A 137 9.47 -5.62 12.65
C SER A 137 10.10 -6.81 13.37
N THR A 138 10.06 -6.81 14.70
CA THR A 138 10.55 -7.93 15.51
C THR A 138 9.38 -8.57 16.27
N TYR A 139 9.21 -9.88 16.10
CA TYR A 139 8.21 -10.67 16.81
C TYR A 139 8.83 -12.01 17.23
N GLU A 140 8.69 -12.39 18.51
CA GLU A 140 9.27 -13.64 19.06
C GLU A 140 10.76 -13.81 18.67
N ASP A 141 11.55 -12.75 18.87
CA ASP A 141 12.98 -12.67 18.55
C ASP A 141 13.35 -12.90 17.07
N LYS A 142 12.38 -12.89 16.16
CA LYS A 142 12.57 -13.00 14.72
C LYS A 142 12.34 -11.66 14.05
N ASN A 143 13.20 -11.36 13.08
CA ASN A 143 13.09 -10.15 12.28
C ASN A 143 12.24 -10.41 11.03
N TYR A 144 11.45 -9.40 10.67
CA TYR A 144 10.58 -9.41 9.50
C TYR A 144 10.79 -8.10 8.74
N LEU A 145 11.03 -8.17 7.44
CA LEU A 145 11.04 -6.96 6.60
C LEU A 145 9.63 -6.36 6.61
N THR A 146 9.50 -5.12 7.07
CA THR A 146 8.23 -4.40 7.00
C THR A 146 7.99 -3.97 5.56
N THR A 147 6.88 -4.40 4.97
CA THR A 147 6.48 -3.99 3.62
C THR A 147 5.06 -3.48 3.67
N THR A 148 4.85 -2.25 3.19
CA THR A 148 3.54 -1.61 3.22
C THR A 148 3.04 -1.34 1.81
N CYS A 149 1.80 -1.73 1.55
CA CYS A 149 1.11 -1.41 0.31
C CYS A 149 -0.23 -0.74 0.61
N LEU A 150 -0.72 0.01 -0.35
CA LEU A 150 -2.05 0.59 -0.36
C LEU A 150 -2.83 0.02 -1.54
N VAL A 151 -4.08 -0.37 -1.31
CA VAL A 151 -5.06 -0.65 -2.36
C VAL A 151 -6.12 0.45 -2.33
N HIS A 152 -6.08 1.32 -3.33
CA HIS A 152 -6.95 2.49 -3.44
C HIS A 152 -8.01 2.24 -4.52
N PHE A 153 -9.27 2.23 -4.11
CA PHE A 153 -10.46 2.03 -4.94
C PHE A 153 -11.06 3.39 -5.27
N MET A 154 -10.88 3.82 -6.53
CA MET A 154 -11.55 4.99 -7.06
C MET A 154 -12.96 4.63 -7.51
N TYR A 155 -13.96 5.29 -6.94
CA TYR A 155 -15.36 5.08 -7.29
C TYR A 155 -16.09 6.37 -7.64
N ALA A 156 -17.26 6.24 -8.27
CA ALA A 156 -18.20 7.33 -8.52
C ALA A 156 -19.60 6.92 -8.07
N ASP A 157 -20.37 7.86 -7.54
CA ASP A 157 -21.77 7.61 -7.16
C ASP A 157 -22.70 7.96 -8.31
N ASP A 158 -23.74 7.14 -8.52
CA ASP A 158 -24.87 7.53 -9.36
C ASP A 158 -25.95 8.28 -8.57
N ASN A 159 -26.99 8.72 -9.28
CA ASN A 159 -28.12 9.43 -8.68
C ASN A 159 -28.97 8.55 -7.74
N ALA A 160 -28.83 7.23 -7.81
CA ALA A 160 -29.49 6.27 -6.94
C ALA A 160 -28.65 5.92 -5.71
N GLY A 161 -27.46 6.52 -5.56
CA GLY A 161 -26.53 6.28 -4.45
C GLY A 161 -25.71 5.00 -4.58
N LYS A 162 -25.64 4.39 -5.77
CA LYS A 162 -24.81 3.21 -6.02
C LYS A 162 -23.36 3.59 -6.27
N HIS A 163 -22.44 2.76 -5.81
CA HIS A 163 -21.01 2.97 -5.96
C HIS A 163 -20.46 2.24 -7.18
N HIS A 164 -20.01 2.99 -8.18
CA HIS A 164 -19.42 2.47 -9.40
C HIS A 164 -17.90 2.48 -9.28
N LEU A 165 -17.28 1.31 -9.15
CA LEU A 165 -15.82 1.18 -9.18
C LEU A 165 -15.30 1.54 -10.57
N ARG A 166 -14.36 2.49 -10.63
CA ARG A 166 -13.74 3.01 -11.86
C ARG A 166 -12.30 2.57 -12.02
N GLU A 167 -11.54 2.57 -10.94
CA GLU A 167 -10.13 2.21 -10.96
C GLU A 167 -9.68 1.67 -9.61
N VAL A 168 -8.74 0.72 -9.63
CA VAL A 168 -7.99 0.28 -8.46
C VAL A 168 -6.54 0.63 -8.66
N THR A 169 -6.00 1.48 -7.79
CA THR A 169 -4.57 1.83 -7.74
C THR A 169 -3.90 1.08 -6.60
N ILE A 170 -2.78 0.43 -6.90
CA ILE A 170 -1.98 -0.32 -5.92
C ILE A 170 -0.65 0.41 -5.77
N ALA A 171 -0.37 0.91 -4.57
CA ALA A 171 0.84 1.68 -4.29
C ALA A 171 1.75 0.93 -3.30
N GLY A 172 2.99 0.66 -3.70
CA GLY A 172 4.03 0.11 -2.83
C GLY A 172 4.80 1.23 -2.12
N ILE A 173 4.51 1.46 -0.84
CA ILE A 173 5.17 2.48 -0.04
C ILE A 173 6.58 1.99 0.28
N PRO A 174 7.65 2.73 -0.07
CA PRO A 174 9.02 2.30 0.22
C PRO A 174 9.24 2.11 1.73
N ASN A 175 10.01 1.10 2.10
CA ASN A 175 10.51 0.94 3.46
C ASN A 175 11.41 2.13 3.86
N GLY A 176 11.43 2.49 5.15
CA GLY A 176 12.29 3.54 5.69
C GLY A 176 13.78 3.36 5.39
N ARG A 177 14.28 2.14 5.18
CA ARG A 177 15.66 1.91 4.72
C ARG A 177 15.95 2.50 3.33
N LEU A 178 14.92 2.72 2.52
CA LEU A 178 15.02 3.31 1.19
C LEU A 178 14.86 4.85 1.22
N GLN A 179 14.95 5.49 2.40
CA GLN A 179 14.74 6.93 2.59
C GLN A 179 15.48 7.78 1.57
N ASP A 180 16.78 7.57 1.41
CA ASP A 180 17.62 8.43 0.57
C ASP A 180 17.32 8.29 -0.94
N ARG A 181 16.71 7.17 -1.36
CA ARG A 181 16.28 6.97 -2.76
C ARG A 181 14.98 7.71 -3.05
N TYR A 182 14.04 7.68 -2.10
CA TYR A 182 12.65 8.08 -2.34
C TYR A 182 12.25 9.42 -1.74
N ASN A 183 12.87 9.81 -0.62
CA ASN A 183 12.62 11.10 0.03
C ASN A 183 13.88 11.62 0.77
N PRO A 184 14.99 11.91 0.07
CA PRO A 184 16.22 12.36 0.71
C PRO A 184 16.07 13.72 1.38
N THR A 185 15.31 14.64 0.78
CA THR A 185 15.14 16.03 1.24
C THR A 185 13.66 16.43 1.29
N ALA A 186 13.35 17.60 1.85
CA ALA A 186 11.98 18.12 1.90
C ALA A 186 11.40 18.49 0.52
N ASP A 187 12.25 18.69 -0.49
CA ASP A 187 11.85 19.08 -1.84
C ASP A 187 11.88 17.90 -2.83
N ASP A 188 12.61 16.84 -2.48
CA ASP A 188 12.67 15.62 -3.27
C ASP A 188 11.94 14.50 -2.51
N GLY A 189 10.71 14.21 -2.94
CA GLY A 189 9.87 13.20 -2.33
C GLY A 189 8.53 13.04 -3.04
N PHE A 190 7.74 12.08 -2.55
CA PHE A 190 6.41 11.79 -3.06
C PHE A 190 5.29 12.18 -2.08
N TRP A 191 5.65 12.76 -0.93
CA TRP A 191 4.70 13.27 0.05
C TRP A 191 4.00 14.54 -0.44
N LEU A 192 2.74 14.66 -0.04
CA LEU A 192 1.92 15.85 -0.15
C LEU A 192 1.39 16.21 1.24
N VAL A 193 1.15 17.50 1.43
CA VAL A 193 0.53 18.01 2.66
C VAL A 193 -0.83 17.33 2.87
N GLY A 194 -0.99 16.69 4.02
CA GLY A 194 -2.26 16.09 4.45
C GLY A 194 -3.32 17.15 4.75
N ARG A 195 -4.59 16.75 4.72
CA ARG A 195 -5.72 17.59 5.15
C ARG A 195 -5.75 17.64 6.68
N ASN A 196 -4.76 18.25 7.33
CA ASN A 196 -4.76 18.38 8.78
C ASN A 196 -5.40 19.73 9.11
N ALA A 197 -6.41 19.76 9.99
CA ALA A 197 -6.86 20.96 10.68
C ALA A 197 -6.08 21.06 12.02
N PRO A 198 -4.94 21.77 12.09
CA PRO A 198 -4.05 21.74 13.26
C PRO A 198 -4.71 22.30 14.53
N THR A 199 -5.86 22.94 14.38
CA THR A 199 -6.66 23.56 15.46
C THR A 199 -7.52 22.56 16.25
N LEU A 200 -7.54 21.26 15.89
CA LEU A 200 -8.44 20.24 16.46
C LEU A 200 -7.73 19.07 17.16
N ASP A 201 -6.43 19.18 17.46
CA ASP A 201 -5.63 18.10 18.09
C ASP A 201 -5.63 16.78 17.28
N GLU A 202 -5.78 16.88 15.95
CA GLU A 202 -5.78 15.71 15.07
C GLU A 202 -4.37 15.15 14.87
N ASP A 203 -4.25 13.81 14.94
CA ASP A 203 -3.03 13.09 14.58
C ASP A 203 -2.50 13.53 13.21
N PHE A 204 -1.17 13.71 13.12
CA PHE A 204 -0.52 14.11 11.88
C PHE A 204 -0.83 13.11 10.75
N ARG A 205 -1.43 13.58 9.66
CA ARG A 205 -1.64 12.82 8.43
C ARG A 205 -0.85 13.42 7.27
N VAL A 206 -0.50 12.56 6.32
CA VAL A 206 0.21 12.93 5.09
C VAL A 206 -0.50 12.29 3.90
N ARG A 207 -0.29 12.81 2.70
CA ARG A 207 -0.77 12.20 1.47
C ARG A 207 0.39 11.67 0.63
N ILE A 208 0.18 10.55 -0.04
CA ILE A 208 1.08 10.00 -1.06
C ILE A 208 0.63 10.57 -2.41
N SER A 209 1.51 11.22 -3.16
CA SER A 209 1.27 11.52 -4.58
C SER A 209 1.62 10.30 -5.42
N PHE A 210 0.62 9.73 -6.11
CA PHE A 210 0.88 8.58 -6.97
C PHE A 210 1.79 8.96 -8.15
N ASP A 211 1.58 10.11 -8.78
CA ASP A 211 2.42 10.57 -9.89
C ASP A 211 3.90 10.75 -9.49
N ARG A 212 4.17 11.37 -8.32
CA ARG A 212 5.55 11.54 -7.83
C ARG A 212 6.19 10.23 -7.42
N LEU A 213 5.44 9.31 -6.83
CA LEU A 213 5.97 7.99 -6.48
C LEU A 213 6.27 7.17 -7.75
N LYS A 214 5.39 7.26 -8.76
CA LYS A 214 5.56 6.62 -10.06
C LYS A 214 6.76 7.18 -10.83
N SER A 215 7.04 8.47 -10.74
CA SER A 215 8.22 9.07 -11.39
C SER A 215 9.54 8.65 -10.74
N LYS A 216 9.53 8.30 -9.45
CA LYS A 216 10.68 7.70 -8.75
C LYS A 216 10.91 6.25 -9.16
N ALA A 217 9.85 5.45 -9.20
CA ALA A 217 9.88 4.07 -9.67
C ALA A 217 8.51 3.68 -10.21
N ALA A 218 8.40 3.50 -11.53
CA ALA A 218 7.13 3.28 -12.22
C ALA A 218 6.36 2.07 -11.66
N TRP A 219 7.10 1.00 -11.30
CA TRP A 219 6.49 -0.21 -10.78
C TRP A 219 5.80 -0.03 -9.42
N ARG A 220 6.11 1.02 -8.65
CA ARG A 220 5.49 1.25 -7.33
C ARG A 220 4.03 1.64 -7.41
N ILE A 221 3.53 2.08 -8.57
CA ILE A 221 2.14 2.42 -8.79
C ILE A 221 1.60 1.56 -9.93
N GLN A 222 0.66 0.68 -9.61
CA GLN A 222 -0.06 -0.14 -10.59
C GLN A 222 -1.52 0.27 -10.60
N THR A 223 -2.15 0.15 -11.77
CA THR A 223 -3.57 0.51 -11.91
C THR A 223 -4.33 -0.57 -12.67
N LEU A 224 -5.59 -0.77 -12.29
CA LEU A 224 -6.58 -1.53 -13.05
C LEU A 224 -7.80 -0.62 -13.25
N SER A 225 -8.16 -0.35 -14.51
CA SER A 225 -9.32 0.47 -14.85
C SER A 225 -10.50 -0.42 -15.24
N TYR A 226 -11.71 0.00 -14.88
CA TYR A 226 -12.94 -0.74 -15.06
C TYR A 226 -13.85 -0.07 -16.09
N ASP A 227 -14.29 -0.85 -17.08
CA ASP A 227 -15.31 -0.49 -18.05
C ASP A 227 -16.58 -1.30 -17.74
N GLU A 228 -17.46 -0.66 -16.98
CA GLU A 228 -18.73 -1.21 -16.56
C GLU A 228 -19.67 -1.51 -17.74
N ALA A 229 -19.68 -0.65 -18.78
CA ALA A 229 -20.58 -0.81 -19.91
C ALA A 229 -20.26 -2.08 -20.71
N ASN A 230 -18.97 -2.43 -20.80
CA ASN A 230 -18.51 -3.61 -21.50
C ASN A 230 -18.22 -4.82 -20.60
N GLN A 231 -18.46 -4.70 -19.28
CA GLN A 231 -18.15 -5.73 -18.27
C GLN A 231 -16.69 -6.22 -18.37
N LYS A 232 -15.77 -5.27 -18.49
CA LYS A 232 -14.34 -5.53 -18.67
C LYS A 232 -13.52 -4.69 -17.70
N TYR A 233 -12.35 -5.20 -17.36
CA TYR A 233 -11.30 -4.42 -16.73
C TYR A 233 -10.01 -4.55 -17.55
N GLN A 234 -9.13 -3.57 -17.42
CA GLN A 234 -7.82 -3.57 -18.06
C GLN A 234 -6.74 -3.16 -17.06
N GLY A 235 -5.60 -3.84 -17.12
CA GLY A 235 -4.47 -3.57 -16.25
C GLY A 235 -3.27 -4.43 -16.67
N SER A 236 -2.15 -3.76 -16.90
CA SER A 236 -0.87 -4.38 -17.22
C SER A 236 0.18 -3.93 -16.22
N TRP A 237 1.00 -4.87 -15.77
CA TRP A 237 2.10 -4.58 -14.88
C TRP A 237 3.10 -3.62 -15.55
N LEU A 238 3.36 -2.50 -14.89
CA LEU A 238 4.43 -1.57 -15.26
C LEU A 238 5.72 -2.00 -14.56
N SER A 239 6.73 -2.34 -15.35
CA SER A 239 8.05 -2.83 -14.89
C SER A 239 8.95 -1.72 -14.36
#